data_AF-A0A7S0ETR3-F1
#
_entry.id   AF-A0A7S0ETR3-F1
#
_cell.length_a   1.000
_cell.length_b   1.000
_cell.length_c   1.000
_cell.angle_alpha   90.00
_cell.angle_beta   90.00
_cell.angle_gamma   90.00
#
_symmetry.space_group_name_H-M   'P 1'
#
loop_
_entity.id
_entity.type
_entity.pdbx_description
1 polymer ?
#
loop_
_entity_poly.entity_id
_entity_poly.type
_entity_poly.pdbx_seq_one_letter_code
_entity_poly.pdbx_strand_id
1 'polypeptide(L)'
;PAAPAEESDDDDDDELVASAMKLSLHCPLSRIRLRVPARSVACRHIECFDLSSYLQCARVARPPKWTCPICNSDAGPAKLRVDSWVAWVLQTAPADSCDVQVSPDGSICQVPVQATPRKRKRERAGGEGEAAPASGPGETEEDPICLD
;
A
#
# COMPACT_ATOMS: atom_id res chain seq x y z
N PRO A 1 59.34 0.64 -29.32
CA PRO A 1 58.44 0.90 -28.17
C PRO A 1 58.22 2.40 -27.96
N ALA A 2 57.02 2.96 -27.85
CA ALA A 2 55.64 2.47 -27.88
C ALA A 2 54.77 3.60 -28.48
N ALA A 3 53.64 3.27 -29.09
CA ALA A 3 52.65 4.24 -29.59
C ALA A 3 52.03 5.04 -28.42
N PRO A 4 51.61 6.30 -28.63
CA PRO A 4 50.85 7.01 -27.61
C PRO A 4 49.50 6.31 -27.44
N ALA A 5 49.11 6.03 -26.20
CA ALA A 5 47.80 5.51 -25.88
C ALA A 5 46.76 6.60 -26.19
N GLU A 6 45.86 6.30 -27.11
CA GLU A 6 44.60 7.03 -27.26
C GLU A 6 43.71 6.73 -26.04
N GLU A 7 43.53 7.72 -25.18
CA GLU A 7 42.51 7.73 -24.12
C GLU A 7 41.19 8.15 -24.75
N SER A 8 40.25 7.20 -24.89
CA SER A 8 38.86 7.47 -25.22
C SER A 8 38.09 7.69 -23.91
N ASP A 9 37.84 8.95 -23.56
CA ASP A 9 36.84 9.34 -22.56
C ASP A 9 35.43 9.11 -23.17
N ASP A 10 34.96 7.87 -23.10
CA ASP A 10 33.54 7.55 -23.26
C ASP A 10 32.82 7.90 -21.94
N ASP A 11 32.48 9.18 -21.78
CA ASP A 11 31.53 9.67 -20.78
C ASP A 11 30.12 9.36 -21.30
N ASP A 12 29.66 8.13 -21.07
CA ASP A 12 28.31 7.67 -21.39
C ASP A 12 27.33 8.34 -20.40
N ASP A 13 26.83 9.52 -20.78
CA ASP A 13 25.77 10.26 -20.07
C ASP A 13 24.45 9.43 -20.11
N ASP A 14 24.30 8.47 -19.20
CA ASP A 14 23.07 7.69 -19.01
C ASP A 14 21.90 8.63 -18.62
N GLU A 15 21.02 8.94 -19.58
CA GLU A 15 19.81 9.74 -19.37
C GLU A 15 18.83 9.03 -18.42
N LEU A 16 18.73 9.49 -17.18
CA LEU A 16 17.86 8.91 -16.16
C LEU A 16 16.40 9.36 -16.34
N VAL A 17 15.62 8.57 -17.08
CA VAL A 17 14.20 8.83 -17.34
C VAL A 17 13.33 8.41 -16.15
N ALA A 18 12.62 9.37 -15.54
CA ALA A 18 11.63 9.08 -14.51
C ALA A 18 10.43 8.31 -15.09
N SER A 19 10.12 7.15 -14.51
CA SER A 19 8.97 6.33 -14.90
C SER A 19 7.84 6.44 -13.87
N ALA A 20 6.63 6.07 -14.28
CA ALA A 20 5.48 6.05 -13.38
C ALA A 20 5.68 5.02 -12.26
N MET A 21 5.25 5.36 -11.04
CA MET A 21 5.36 4.51 -9.87
C MET A 21 3.99 4.04 -9.36
N LYS A 22 3.97 2.87 -8.73
CA LYS A 22 2.77 2.36 -8.05
C LYS A 22 2.73 2.86 -6.61
N LEU A 23 1.61 3.44 -6.19
CA LEU A 23 1.39 3.92 -4.82
C LEU A 23 0.26 3.14 -4.15
N SER A 24 0.57 2.48 -3.04
CA SER A 24 -0.43 1.80 -2.20
C SER A 24 -1.31 2.81 -1.47
N LEU A 25 -2.61 2.53 -1.39
CA LEU A 25 -3.59 3.28 -0.60
C LEU A 25 -3.84 2.67 0.78
N HIS A 26 -3.13 1.58 1.11
CA HIS A 26 -3.24 0.86 2.37
C HIS A 26 -2.10 1.22 3.33
N CYS A 27 -2.45 1.34 4.61
CA CYS A 27 -1.48 1.59 5.68
C CYS A 27 -0.59 0.36 5.91
N PRO A 28 0.75 0.50 5.98
CA PRO A 28 1.65 -0.62 6.27
C PRO A 28 1.48 -1.20 7.68
N LEU A 29 0.94 -0.42 8.64
CA LEU A 29 0.76 -0.86 10.03
C LEU A 29 -0.56 -1.61 10.24
N SER A 30 -1.66 -1.08 9.70
CA SER A 30 -3.00 -1.63 9.95
C SER A 30 -3.54 -2.47 8.80
N ARG A 31 -2.86 -2.48 7.65
CA ARG A 31 -3.26 -3.16 6.41
C ARG A 31 -4.65 -2.79 5.88
N ILE A 32 -5.24 -1.73 6.42
CA ILE A 32 -6.51 -1.13 5.94
C ILE A 32 -6.23 0.13 5.14
N ARG A 33 -7.20 0.54 4.32
CA ARG A 33 -7.13 1.79 3.55
C ARG A 33 -6.83 2.98 4.48
N LEU A 34 -5.87 3.80 4.09
CA LEU A 34 -5.48 5.02 4.81
C LEU A 34 -6.70 5.91 5.04
N ARG A 35 -6.85 6.44 6.26
CA ARG A 35 -7.87 7.47 6.59
C ARG A 35 -7.22 8.82 6.80
N VAL A 36 -6.14 8.84 7.59
CA VAL A 36 -5.35 10.05 7.83
C VAL A 36 -3.92 9.78 7.37
N PRO A 37 -3.60 9.99 6.08
CA PRO A 37 -2.27 9.71 5.56
C PRO A 37 -1.27 10.67 6.18
N ALA A 38 -0.28 10.12 6.88
CA ALA A 38 0.76 10.89 7.52
C ALA A 38 2.15 10.34 7.21
N ARG A 39 3.13 11.25 7.25
CA ARG A 39 4.57 10.97 7.17
C ARG A 39 5.33 12.00 7.98
N SER A 40 6.60 11.71 8.27
CA SER A 40 7.50 12.68 8.90
C SER A 40 8.01 13.66 7.86
N VAL A 41 8.31 14.89 8.27
CA VAL A 41 9.09 15.84 7.46
C VAL A 41 10.50 15.33 7.12
N ALA A 42 10.99 14.32 7.83
CA ALA A 42 12.27 13.66 7.52
C ALA A 42 12.15 12.58 6.44
N CYS A 43 10.94 12.17 6.05
CA CYS A 43 10.71 11.12 5.06
C CYS A 43 11.05 11.59 3.63
N ARG A 44 11.81 10.79 2.88
CA ARG A 44 12.10 10.99 1.44
C ARG A 44 11.26 10.11 0.50
N HIS A 45 10.36 9.29 1.04
CA HIS A 45 9.36 8.54 0.27
C HIS A 45 8.04 9.30 0.19
N ILE A 46 7.22 8.98 -0.80
CA ILE A 46 5.87 9.53 -0.98
C ILE A 46 4.79 8.75 -0.20
N GLU A 47 5.08 7.49 0.12
CA GLU A 47 4.15 6.61 0.83
C GLU A 47 3.80 7.15 2.22
N CYS A 48 2.58 6.87 2.66
CA CYS A 48 2.07 7.31 3.96
C CYS A 48 1.68 6.12 4.84
N PHE A 49 1.69 6.35 6.15
CA PHE A 49 1.07 5.48 7.13
C PHE A 49 -0.15 6.18 7.75
N ASP A 50 -1.08 5.41 8.30
CA ASP A 50 -2.24 5.99 8.98
C ASP A 50 -1.82 6.57 10.33
N LEU A 51 -2.13 7.86 10.54
CA LEU A 51 -1.74 8.58 11.75
C LEU A 51 -2.31 7.94 13.01
N SER A 52 -3.57 7.47 12.96
CA SER A 52 -4.23 6.90 14.14
C SER A 52 -3.57 5.57 14.52
N SER A 53 -3.30 4.72 13.53
CA SER A 53 -2.58 3.46 13.73
C SER A 53 -1.17 3.71 14.29
N TYR A 54 -0.44 4.68 13.75
CA TYR A 54 0.90 5.02 14.22
C TYR A 54 0.93 5.45 15.69
N LEU A 55 0.04 6.36 16.09
CA LEU A 55 -0.06 6.82 17.48
C LEU A 55 -0.47 5.70 18.43
N GLN A 56 -1.35 4.79 18.00
CA GLN A 56 -1.72 3.61 18.77
C GLN A 56 -0.53 2.68 18.99
N CYS A 57 0.25 2.38 17.94
CA CYS A 57 1.47 1.57 18.04
C CYS A 57 2.48 2.20 19.01
N ALA A 58 2.72 3.50 18.91
CA ALA A 58 3.62 4.21 19.82
C ALA A 58 3.15 4.18 21.28
N ARG A 59 1.82 4.20 21.51
CA ARG A 59 1.22 4.13 22.86
C ARG A 59 1.36 2.75 23.52
N VAL A 60 1.25 1.66 22.74
CA VAL A 60 1.38 0.29 23.28
C VAL A 60 2.84 -0.13 23.47
N ALA A 61 3.76 0.43 22.67
CA ALA A 61 5.19 0.18 22.82
C ALA A 61 5.76 0.79 24.11
N ARG A 62 6.59 0.02 24.83
CA ARG A 62 7.35 0.51 25.98
C ARG A 62 8.83 0.16 25.83
N PRO A 63 9.71 1.15 25.60
CA PRO A 63 9.42 2.59 25.42
C PRO A 63 8.70 2.89 24.09
N PRO A 64 8.03 4.05 23.96
CA PRO A 64 7.48 4.50 22.69
C PRO A 64 8.56 4.58 21.61
N LYS A 65 8.29 4.02 20.42
CA LYS A 65 9.21 4.05 19.28
C LYS A 65 8.73 5.09 18.26
N TRP A 66 9.54 6.12 18.06
CA TRP A 66 9.24 7.24 17.16
C TRP A 66 10.03 7.17 15.84
N THR A 67 9.86 6.07 15.10
CA THR A 67 10.50 5.86 13.80
C THR A 67 9.44 5.65 12.74
N CYS A 68 9.66 6.18 11.54
CA CYS A 68 8.79 5.93 10.40
C CYS A 68 8.75 4.42 10.10
N PRO A 69 7.56 3.79 9.99
CA PRO A 69 7.44 2.36 9.71
C PRO A 69 7.83 1.97 8.28
N ILE A 70 8.09 2.94 7.40
CA ILE A 70 8.42 2.72 5.98
C ILE A 70 9.93 2.84 5.77
N CYS A 71 10.54 3.94 6.21
CA CYS A 71 11.97 4.24 5.94
C CYS A 71 12.84 4.38 7.18
N ASN A 72 12.30 4.09 8.38
CA ASN A 72 13.02 4.17 9.66
C ASN A 72 13.54 5.58 10.06
N SER A 73 13.23 6.63 9.30
CA SER A 73 13.56 8.02 9.64
C SER A 73 12.86 8.48 10.93
N ASP A 74 13.42 9.49 11.61
CA ASP A 74 12.80 10.06 12.82
C ASP A 74 11.39 10.60 12.53
N ALA A 75 10.41 10.11 13.29
CA ALA A 75 9.00 10.42 13.15
C ALA A 75 8.36 10.79 14.50
N GLY A 76 9.10 11.53 15.33
CA GLY A 76 8.56 12.11 16.56
C GLY A 76 7.31 12.98 16.33
N PRO A 77 6.43 13.15 17.35
CA PRO A 77 5.14 13.83 17.19
C PRO A 77 5.21 15.21 16.52
N ALA A 78 6.23 16.01 16.84
CA ALA A 78 6.42 17.35 16.26
C ALA A 78 6.80 17.33 14.76
N LYS A 79 7.28 16.19 14.24
CA LYS A 79 7.71 16.01 12.85
C LYS A 79 6.63 15.39 11.96
N LEU A 80 5.56 14.85 12.54
CA LEU A 80 4.45 14.27 11.78
C LEU A 80 3.65 15.34 11.05
N ARG A 81 3.31 15.08 9.79
CA ARG A 81 2.44 15.91 8.97
C ARG A 81 1.43 15.02 8.26
N VAL A 82 0.22 15.55 8.07
CA VAL A 82 -0.77 14.96 7.16
C VAL A 82 -0.36 15.32 5.74
N ASP A 83 -0.25 14.31 4.87
CA ASP A 83 0.09 14.53 3.47
C ASP A 83 -1.17 14.89 2.69
N SER A 84 -1.26 16.16 2.26
CA SER A 84 -2.44 16.68 1.55
C SER A 84 -2.60 16.09 0.15
N TRP A 85 -1.50 15.72 -0.52
CA TRP A 85 -1.56 15.15 -1.86
C TRP A 85 -2.06 13.71 -1.79
N VAL A 86 -1.54 12.89 -0.88
CA VAL A 86 -2.07 11.52 -0.67
C VAL A 86 -3.52 11.56 -0.17
N ALA A 87 -3.89 12.54 0.66
CA ALA A 87 -5.29 12.73 1.06
C ALA A 87 -6.20 13.03 -0.13
N TRP A 88 -5.76 13.83 -1.10
CA TRP A 88 -6.48 14.09 -2.34
C TRP A 88 -6.56 12.84 -3.23
N VAL A 89 -5.48 12.07 -3.35
CA VAL A 89 -5.47 10.79 -4.07
C VAL A 89 -6.50 9.82 -3.49
N LEU A 90 -6.57 9.69 -2.15
CA LEU A 90 -7.54 8.82 -1.46
C LEU A 90 -9.00 9.18 -1.74
N GLN A 91 -9.29 10.47 -1.94
CA GLN A 91 -10.62 10.99 -2.28
C GLN A 91 -10.97 10.79 -3.77
N THR A 92 -9.96 10.82 -4.64
CA THR A 92 -10.14 10.73 -6.09
C THR A 92 -10.16 9.29 -6.60
N ALA A 93 -9.41 8.40 -5.95
CA ALA A 93 -9.34 6.99 -6.32
C ALA A 93 -10.64 6.24 -5.92
N PRO A 94 -11.07 5.21 -6.69
CA PRO A 94 -12.24 4.40 -6.36
C PRO A 94 -12.13 3.80 -4.95
N ALA A 95 -13.26 3.65 -4.26
CA ALA A 95 -13.27 3.19 -2.87
C ALA A 95 -12.65 1.79 -2.67
N ASP A 96 -12.77 0.93 -3.67
CA ASP A 96 -12.27 -0.45 -3.72
C ASP A 96 -10.85 -0.58 -4.30
N SER A 97 -10.25 0.53 -4.75
CA SER A 97 -8.87 0.51 -5.26
C SER A 97 -7.85 0.26 -4.13
N CYS A 98 -6.90 -0.64 -4.38
CA CYS A 98 -5.80 -0.88 -3.45
C CYS A 98 -4.60 0.04 -3.67
N ASP A 99 -4.46 0.53 -4.90
CA ASP A 99 -3.31 1.26 -5.38
C ASP A 99 -3.67 2.16 -6.57
N VAL A 100 -2.78 3.11 -6.88
CA VAL A 100 -2.85 3.97 -8.07
C VAL A 100 -1.49 4.00 -8.76
N GLN A 101 -1.49 4.31 -10.04
CA GLN A 101 -0.26 4.61 -10.77
C GLN A 101 -0.05 6.13 -10.78
N VAL A 102 1.13 6.58 -10.34
CA VAL A 102 1.54 7.97 -10.22
C VAL A 102 2.56 8.26 -11.31
N SER A 103 2.24 9.18 -12.21
CA SER A 103 3.13 9.64 -13.27
C SER A 103 4.21 10.58 -12.71
N PRO A 104 5.33 10.80 -13.43
CA PRO A 104 6.40 11.71 -12.99
C PRO A 104 5.96 13.17 -12.75
N ASP A 105 4.88 13.61 -13.39
CA ASP A 105 4.27 14.93 -13.19
C ASP A 105 3.33 15.01 -11.95
N GLY A 106 3.19 13.89 -11.22
CA GLY A 106 2.33 13.78 -10.04
C GLY A 106 0.86 13.49 -10.37
N SER A 107 0.49 13.34 -11.64
CA SER A 107 -0.86 12.89 -12.03
C SER A 107 -1.09 11.41 -11.68
N ILE A 108 -2.34 11.04 -11.41
CA ILE A 108 -2.70 9.64 -11.14
C ILE A 108 -3.47 9.04 -12.33
N CYS A 109 -3.02 7.88 -12.81
CA CYS A 109 -3.76 7.04 -13.74
C CYS A 109 -4.53 5.99 -12.93
N GLN A 110 -5.86 5.95 -13.08
CA GLN A 110 -6.65 4.88 -12.47
C GLN A 110 -6.31 3.57 -13.19
N VAL A 111 -5.60 2.67 -12.51
CA VAL A 111 -5.36 1.32 -13.03
C VAL A 111 -6.72 0.62 -13.16
N PRO A 112 -7.14 0.19 -14.37
CA PRO A 112 -8.38 -0.56 -14.51
C PRO A 112 -8.28 -1.83 -13.67
N VAL A 113 -9.23 -2.03 -12.75
CA VAL A 113 -9.34 -3.29 -12.00
C VAL A 113 -9.45 -4.41 -13.04
N GLN A 114 -8.45 -5.27 -13.14
CA GLN A 114 -8.52 -6.43 -14.01
C GLN A 114 -9.68 -7.30 -13.52
N ALA A 115 -10.77 -7.33 -14.29
CA ALA A 115 -11.90 -8.17 -14.02
C ALA A 115 -11.45 -9.63 -14.03
N THR A 116 -11.43 -10.26 -12.86
CA THR A 116 -11.25 -11.71 -12.79
C THR A 116 -12.44 -12.37 -13.49
N PRO A 117 -12.23 -13.27 -14.47
CA PRO A 117 -13.34 -13.93 -15.14
C PRO A 117 -13.99 -14.90 -14.15
N ARG A 118 -15.15 -14.49 -13.59
CA ARG A 118 -16.03 -15.40 -12.85
C ARG A 118 -16.44 -16.54 -13.79
N LYS A 119 -15.92 -17.74 -13.56
CA LYS A 119 -16.39 -18.96 -14.24
C LYS A 119 -17.89 -19.10 -13.97
N ARG A 120 -18.72 -18.88 -15.00
CA ARG A 120 -20.15 -19.20 -14.96
C ARG A 120 -20.31 -20.70 -14.78
N LYS A 121 -20.71 -21.14 -13.58
CA LYS A 121 -21.15 -22.52 -13.34
C LYS A 121 -22.41 -22.74 -14.19
N ARG A 122 -22.32 -23.54 -15.25
CA ARG A 122 -23.48 -23.95 -16.06
C ARG A 122 -24.44 -24.71 -15.15
N GLU A 123 -25.63 -24.17 -14.95
CA GLU A 123 -26.75 -24.91 -14.40
C GLU A 123 -27.16 -26.02 -15.38
N ARG A 124 -27.22 -27.25 -14.87
CA ARG A 124 -27.94 -28.35 -15.51
C ARG A 124 -29.08 -28.73 -14.57
N ALA A 125 -30.28 -28.70 -15.14
CA ALA A 125 -31.53 -29.09 -14.50
C ALA A 125 -31.60 -30.59 -14.23
N GLY A 126 -32.30 -30.97 -13.15
CA GLY A 126 -32.93 -32.28 -13.00
C GLY A 126 -33.00 -32.81 -11.57
N GLY A 127 -34.22 -33.07 -11.09
CA GLY A 127 -34.52 -34.22 -10.23
C GLY A 127 -34.91 -33.94 -8.79
N GLU A 128 -36.11 -34.39 -8.42
CA GLU A 128 -36.80 -34.32 -7.13
C GLU A 128 -36.26 -35.36 -6.10
N GLY A 129 -36.45 -35.10 -4.79
CA GLY A 129 -36.16 -36.08 -3.72
C GLY A 129 -36.18 -35.48 -2.30
N GLU A 130 -36.69 -36.24 -1.34
CA GLU A 130 -37.36 -35.82 -0.11
C GLU A 130 -36.54 -36.03 1.20
N ALA A 131 -36.83 -35.17 2.21
CA ALA A 131 -36.72 -35.22 3.69
C ALA A 131 -35.42 -35.67 4.47
N ALA A 132 -34.86 -34.72 5.25
CA ALA A 132 -34.42 -34.62 6.69
C ALA A 132 -33.81 -35.84 7.47
N PRO A 133 -33.16 -35.69 8.68
CA PRO A 133 -33.00 -34.52 9.58
C PRO A 133 -31.64 -34.30 10.33
N ALA A 134 -31.58 -33.16 11.06
CA ALA A 134 -30.94 -32.83 12.36
C ALA A 134 -29.41 -32.96 12.63
N SER A 135 -28.79 -31.85 13.10
CA SER A 135 -28.26 -31.65 14.48
C SER A 135 -27.05 -30.69 14.57
N GLY A 136 -27.10 -29.74 15.51
CA GLY A 136 -25.94 -29.40 16.37
C GLY A 136 -25.15 -28.11 16.08
N PRO A 137 -24.68 -27.38 17.12
CA PRO A 137 -24.29 -25.96 17.05
C PRO A 137 -22.76 -25.73 17.01
N GLY A 138 -22.36 -24.50 16.73
CA GLY A 138 -21.01 -23.98 16.93
C GLY A 138 -20.78 -22.77 16.03
N GLU A 139 -20.09 -21.70 16.39
CA GLU A 139 -19.47 -21.22 17.62
C GLU A 139 -18.89 -19.85 17.18
N THR A 140 -19.00 -18.84 18.04
CA THR A 140 -18.43 -17.52 17.78
C THR A 140 -16.95 -17.55 18.13
N GLU A 141 -16.07 -17.43 17.13
CA GLU A 141 -14.67 -17.14 17.37
C GLU A 141 -14.27 -15.86 16.62
N GLU A 142 -13.99 -14.83 17.41
CA GLU A 142 -13.29 -13.63 17.01
C GLU A 142 -11.79 -13.98 16.93
N ASP A 143 -11.24 -14.06 15.73
CA ASP A 143 -9.80 -14.30 15.56
C ASP A 143 -8.98 -13.03 15.82
N PRO A 144 -7.94 -13.10 16.65
CA PRO A 144 -7.03 -12.00 16.93
C PRO A 144 -6.11 -11.72 15.73
N ILE A 145 -6.01 -10.46 15.33
CA ILE A 145 -5.09 -10.02 14.28
C ILE A 145 -3.64 -10.24 14.77
N CYS A 146 -2.96 -11.21 14.17
CA CYS A 146 -1.53 -11.44 14.34
C CYS A 146 -0.71 -10.35 13.61
N LEU A 147 0.20 -9.74 14.36
CA LEU A 147 1.26 -8.86 13.89
C LEU A 147 2.50 -9.71 13.61
N ASP A 148 3.02 -9.61 12.38
CA ASP A 148 4.42 -9.85 12.02
C ASP A 148 4.95 -8.55 11.41
#